data_AF-C7NWV6-F1
#
_entry.id   AF-C7NWV6-F1
#
_cell.length_a   1.000
_cell.length_b   1.000
_cell.length_c   1.000
_cell.angle_alpha   90.00
_cell.angle_beta   90.00
_cell.angle_gamma   90.00
#
_symmetry.space_group_name_H-M   'P 1'
#
loop_
_entity.id
_entity.type
_entity.pdbx_description
1 polymer ?
#
loop_
_entity_poly.entity_id
_entity_poly.type
_entity_poly.pdbx_seq_one_letter_code
_entity_poly.pdbx_strand_id
1 'polypeptide(L)'
;MTELGALGLSSYEEKVYRTLLLTGAATATELSEASSVPKGRIYDVLNGLEARRVVRLQSSDPKQYVAVEPEAVVDRLLAERAYELRQEWHHYRERAAAVRTNVLPTPPTESSFWLGSLGSEEMRSALQEHMRTAEEFVHGIVGTPYENATWETLQTECDAFFEGASADLTVQLLVSEKVALTLPETFDRLIADQPGDVAVRTLPDVGLSFDVVDGIGTTIDIPHPVAADDRIGVLGIKDSEIVEEFERHFQQLWAGAAPLVE
;
A
#
# COMPACT_ATOMS: atom_id res chain seq x y z
N MET A 1 7.81 41.53 8.54
CA MET A 1 7.61 41.38 7.08
C MET A 1 6.38 42.19 6.70
N THR A 2 6.38 42.79 5.53
CA THR A 2 5.22 43.50 4.96
C THR A 2 4.24 42.51 4.33
N GLU A 3 2.98 42.91 4.12
CA GLU A 3 1.94 42.06 3.51
C GLU A 3 2.34 41.60 2.09
N LEU A 4 2.83 42.51 1.25
CA LEU A 4 3.34 42.15 -0.09
C LEU A 4 4.62 41.30 -0.02
N GLY A 5 5.43 41.50 1.01
CA GLY A 5 6.58 40.65 1.28
C GLY A 5 6.20 39.22 1.67
N ALA A 6 5.11 39.04 2.42
CA ALA A 6 4.56 37.73 2.73
C ALA A 6 4.03 37.00 1.48
N LEU A 7 3.58 37.76 0.47
CA LEU A 7 3.17 37.26 -0.84
C LEU A 7 4.34 37.10 -1.84
N GLY A 8 5.58 37.30 -1.39
CA GLY A 8 6.77 36.98 -2.16
C GLY A 8 7.38 38.13 -2.96
N LEU A 9 6.99 39.40 -2.74
CA LEU A 9 7.78 40.53 -3.23
C LEU A 9 9.00 40.79 -2.34
N SER A 10 10.13 41.11 -2.94
CA SER A 10 11.27 41.64 -2.20
C SER A 10 11.00 43.06 -1.69
N SER A 11 11.79 43.50 -0.72
CA SER A 11 11.68 44.85 -0.14
C SER A 11 11.89 45.97 -1.17
N TYR A 12 12.68 45.74 -2.23
CA TYR A 12 12.86 46.70 -3.32
C TYR A 12 11.71 46.68 -4.32
N GLU A 13 11.21 45.50 -4.69
CA GLU A 13 10.05 45.35 -5.56
C GLU A 13 8.80 46.01 -4.96
N GLU A 14 8.56 45.82 -3.66
CA GLU A 14 7.45 46.48 -2.98
C GLU A 14 7.58 48.01 -2.99
N LYS A 15 8.77 48.54 -2.73
CA LYS A 15 9.01 49.99 -2.75
C LYS A 15 8.72 50.58 -4.13
N VAL A 16 9.22 49.94 -5.19
CA VAL A 16 9.01 50.39 -6.57
C VAL A 16 7.54 50.30 -6.96
N TYR A 17 6.87 49.20 -6.64
CA TYR A 17 5.45 49.03 -6.93
C TYR A 17 4.57 50.07 -6.21
N ARG A 18 4.80 50.30 -4.91
CA ARG A 18 4.11 51.35 -4.15
C ARG A 18 4.38 52.75 -4.69
N THR A 19 5.61 53.01 -5.11
CA THR A 19 5.98 54.30 -5.73
C THR A 19 5.19 54.52 -7.01
N LEU A 20 5.13 53.51 -7.89
CA LEU A 20 4.35 53.55 -9.13
C LEU A 20 2.84 53.76 -8.90
N LEU A 21 2.26 53.18 -7.84
CA LEU A 21 0.85 53.42 -7.48
C LEU A 21 0.59 54.88 -7.08
N LEU A 22 1.59 55.56 -6.51
CA LEU A 22 1.48 56.95 -6.06
C LEU A 22 1.80 57.96 -7.17
N THR A 23 2.83 57.69 -7.97
CA THR A 23 3.33 58.62 -9.00
C THR A 23 2.69 58.41 -10.36
N GLY A 24 2.05 57.27 -10.60
CA GLY A 24 1.61 56.86 -11.93
C GLY A 24 2.79 56.43 -12.81
N ALA A 25 2.64 56.60 -14.13
CA ALA A 25 3.65 56.19 -15.11
C ALA A 25 4.98 56.93 -14.90
N ALA A 26 6.08 56.19 -14.74
CA ALA A 26 7.39 56.77 -14.46
C ALA A 26 8.53 55.99 -15.14
N THR A 27 9.61 56.69 -15.46
CA THR A 27 10.85 56.12 -15.99
C THR A 27 11.65 55.43 -14.89
N ALA A 28 12.57 54.54 -15.26
CA ALA A 28 13.45 53.86 -14.30
C ALA A 28 14.29 54.85 -13.46
N THR A 29 14.69 55.99 -14.03
CA THR A 29 15.46 57.02 -13.32
C THR A 29 14.61 57.71 -12.26
N GLU A 30 13.40 58.14 -12.61
CA GLU A 30 12.45 58.76 -11.69
C GLU A 30 12.07 57.79 -10.56
N LEU A 31 11.87 56.51 -10.88
CA LEU A 31 11.57 55.48 -9.89
C LEU A 31 12.73 55.23 -8.94
N SER A 32 13.97 55.22 -9.42
CA SER A 32 15.14 55.08 -8.54
C SER A 32 15.22 56.22 -7.52
N GLU A 33 14.96 57.45 -7.96
CA GLU A 33 15.00 58.63 -7.10
C GLU A 33 13.83 58.66 -6.10
N ALA A 34 12.62 58.36 -6.55
CA ALA A 34 11.42 58.39 -5.70
C ALA A 34 11.31 57.19 -4.74
N SER A 35 11.74 55.99 -5.15
CA SER A 35 11.64 54.76 -4.33
C SER A 35 12.84 54.52 -3.42
N SER A 36 13.89 55.34 -3.53
CA SER A 36 15.19 55.14 -2.86
C SER A 36 15.86 53.79 -3.19
N VAL A 37 15.48 53.16 -4.30
CA VAL A 37 16.15 51.95 -4.82
C VAL A 37 17.33 52.38 -5.69
N PRO A 38 18.56 51.85 -5.48
CA PRO A 38 19.74 52.27 -6.22
C PRO A 38 19.61 52.09 -7.74
N LYS A 39 20.16 53.02 -8.53
CA LYS A 39 20.15 52.97 -10.02
C LYS A 39 20.72 51.66 -10.58
N GLY A 40 21.70 51.06 -9.90
CA GLY A 40 22.27 49.76 -10.29
C GLY A 40 21.33 48.57 -10.10
N ARG A 41 20.22 48.71 -9.37
CA ARG A 41 19.26 47.64 -9.06
C ARG A 41 17.87 47.88 -9.62
N ILE A 42 17.57 49.10 -10.06
CA ILE A 42 16.21 49.47 -10.48
C ILE A 42 15.74 48.67 -11.70
N TYR A 43 16.63 48.42 -12.66
CA TYR A 43 16.31 47.61 -13.83
C TYR A 43 16.06 46.15 -13.48
N ASP A 44 16.87 45.55 -12.60
CA ASP A 44 16.65 44.18 -12.11
C ASP A 44 15.28 44.04 -11.44
N VAL A 45 14.93 45.02 -10.59
CA VAL A 45 13.66 45.06 -9.87
C VAL A 45 12.49 45.24 -10.83
N LEU A 46 12.60 46.15 -11.80
CA LEU A 46 11.55 46.37 -12.80
C LEU A 46 11.36 45.16 -13.70
N ASN A 47 12.44 44.49 -14.09
CA ASN A 47 12.38 43.25 -14.87
C ASN A 47 11.70 42.12 -14.07
N GLY A 48 12.00 42.00 -12.78
CA GLY A 48 11.35 41.03 -11.88
C GLY A 48 9.85 41.30 -11.74
N LEU A 49 9.48 42.56 -11.49
CA LEU A 49 8.08 42.99 -11.43
C LEU A 49 7.35 42.78 -12.76
N GLU A 50 7.99 43.05 -13.90
CA GLU A 50 7.41 42.87 -15.23
C GLU A 50 7.21 41.38 -15.56
N ALA A 51 8.20 40.53 -15.24
CA ALA A 51 8.12 39.09 -15.44
C ALA A 51 6.94 38.47 -14.67
N ARG A 52 6.66 39.00 -13.47
CA ARG A 52 5.51 38.63 -12.64
C ARG A 52 4.24 39.42 -12.99
N ARG A 53 4.28 40.24 -14.03
CA ARG A 53 3.20 41.10 -14.52
C ARG A 53 2.62 42.05 -13.47
N VAL A 54 3.43 42.41 -12.48
CA VAL A 54 3.09 43.36 -11.40
C VAL A 54 3.17 44.81 -11.91
N VAL A 55 4.05 45.04 -12.89
CA VAL A 55 4.13 46.29 -13.65
C VAL A 55 4.03 45.99 -15.15
N ARG A 56 3.72 47.00 -15.95
CA ARG A 56 3.74 46.94 -17.41
C ARG A 56 4.66 48.02 -17.95
N LEU A 57 5.42 47.67 -18.98
CA LEU A 57 6.17 48.63 -19.77
C LEU A 57 5.24 49.32 -20.78
N GLN A 58 5.28 50.64 -20.82
CA GLN A 58 4.61 51.45 -21.83
C GLN A 58 5.64 51.86 -22.90
N SER A 59 5.28 51.66 -24.17
CA SER A 59 6.09 52.04 -25.33
C SER A 59 6.03 53.55 -25.57
N SER A 60 6.56 54.33 -24.63
CA SER A 60 6.83 55.77 -24.74
C SER A 60 8.33 56.02 -24.93
N ASP A 61 8.68 57.22 -25.39
CA ASP A 61 10.07 57.69 -25.46
C ASP A 61 10.22 58.93 -24.56
N PRO A 62 10.91 58.84 -23.41
CA PRO A 62 11.59 57.65 -22.87
C PRO A 62 10.63 56.58 -22.32
N LYS A 63 11.11 55.33 -22.21
CA LYS A 63 10.35 54.17 -21.70
C LYS A 63 9.83 54.41 -20.29
N GLN A 64 8.54 54.16 -20.07
CA GLN A 64 7.88 54.30 -18.78
C GLN A 64 7.27 52.98 -18.30
N TYR A 65 7.18 52.84 -16.98
CA TYR A 65 6.57 51.71 -16.31
C TYR A 65 5.30 52.17 -15.61
N VAL A 66 4.28 51.30 -15.59
CA VAL A 66 3.00 51.55 -14.96
C VAL A 66 2.66 50.38 -14.03
N ALA A 67 2.19 50.67 -12.82
CA ALA A 67 1.69 49.65 -11.91
C ALA A 67 0.43 48.98 -12.47
N VAL A 68 0.33 47.66 -12.28
CA VAL A 68 -0.94 46.96 -12.46
C VAL A 68 -1.80 47.16 -11.21
N GLU A 69 -3.12 47.17 -11.39
CA GLU A 69 -4.10 47.36 -10.30
C GLU A 69 -3.82 46.41 -9.11
N PRO A 70 -3.88 46.92 -7.86
CA PRO A 70 -3.55 46.14 -6.66
C PRO A 70 -4.30 44.83 -6.51
N GLU A 71 -5.60 44.81 -6.82
CA GLU A 71 -6.42 43.60 -6.72
C GLU A 71 -5.88 42.46 -7.61
N ALA A 72 -5.63 42.77 -8.89
CA ALA A 72 -5.07 41.81 -9.84
C ALA A 72 -3.63 41.39 -9.50
N VAL A 73 -2.85 42.26 -8.86
CA VAL A 73 -1.50 41.94 -8.39
C VAL A 73 -1.57 41.01 -7.18
N VAL A 74 -2.39 41.32 -6.19
CA VAL A 74 -2.55 40.52 -4.97
C VAL A 74 -3.05 39.11 -5.31
N ASP A 75 -4.08 38.98 -6.15
CA ASP A 75 -4.59 37.68 -6.56
C ASP A 75 -3.52 36.81 -7.25
N ARG A 76 -2.70 37.45 -8.08
CA ARG A 76 -1.61 36.75 -8.77
C ARG A 76 -0.52 36.30 -7.80
N LEU A 77 -0.04 37.22 -6.95
CA LEU A 77 0.99 36.90 -5.97
C LEU A 77 0.51 35.83 -4.99
N LEU A 78 -0.77 35.86 -4.60
CA LEU A 78 -1.39 34.84 -3.78
C LEU A 78 -1.42 33.49 -4.49
N ALA A 79 -1.82 33.45 -5.77
CA ALA A 79 -1.83 32.22 -6.56
C ALA A 79 -0.42 31.63 -6.75
N GLU A 80 0.58 32.47 -7.04
CA GLU A 80 2.00 32.10 -7.11
C GLU A 80 2.45 31.49 -5.78
N ARG A 81 2.21 32.20 -4.67
CA ARG A 81 2.62 31.76 -3.32
C ARG A 81 1.94 30.45 -2.91
N ALA A 82 0.65 30.31 -3.21
CA ALA A 82 -0.10 29.09 -2.94
C ALA A 82 0.39 27.91 -3.80
N TYR A 83 0.90 28.15 -5.00
CA TYR A 83 1.53 27.12 -5.81
C TYR A 83 2.88 26.69 -5.23
N GLU A 84 3.76 27.65 -4.88
CA GLU A 84 5.05 27.38 -4.24
C GLU A 84 4.91 26.57 -2.96
N LEU A 85 4.00 26.99 -2.06
CA LEU A 85 3.74 26.29 -0.79
C LEU A 85 3.20 24.88 -1.02
N ARG A 86 2.39 24.66 -2.07
CA ARG A 86 1.94 23.31 -2.44
C ARG A 86 3.10 22.45 -2.92
N GLN A 87 3.99 22.97 -3.76
CA GLN A 87 5.17 22.23 -4.22
C GLN A 87 6.11 21.89 -3.06
N GLU A 88 6.37 22.83 -2.17
CA GLU A 88 7.17 22.61 -0.97
C GLU A 88 6.53 21.58 -0.04
N TRP A 89 5.22 21.64 0.16
CA TRP A 89 4.46 20.61 0.90
C TRP A 89 4.58 19.23 0.25
N HIS A 90 4.42 19.12 -1.07
CA HIS A 90 4.60 17.86 -1.80
C HIS A 90 6.02 17.30 -1.61
N HIS A 91 7.06 18.14 -1.72
CA HIS A 91 8.44 17.75 -1.48
C HIS A 91 8.67 17.22 -0.05
N TYR A 92 8.16 17.92 0.97
CA TYR A 92 8.27 17.44 2.36
C TYR A 92 7.47 16.16 2.60
N ARG A 93 6.31 16.01 1.97
CA ARG A 93 5.50 14.80 2.05
C ARG A 93 6.23 13.61 1.44
N GLU A 94 6.88 13.77 0.29
CA GLU A 94 7.69 12.72 -0.34
C GLU A 94 8.88 12.32 0.55
N ARG A 95 9.57 13.30 1.15
CA ARG A 95 10.65 13.03 2.11
C ARG A 95 10.15 12.31 3.35
N ALA A 96 9.01 12.72 3.89
CA ALA A 96 8.39 12.05 5.03
C ALA A 96 7.93 10.63 4.67
N ALA A 97 7.42 10.41 3.45
CA ALA A 97 7.09 9.08 2.96
C ALA A 97 8.35 8.21 2.85
N ALA A 98 9.44 8.70 2.26
CA ALA A 98 10.71 7.97 2.17
C ALA A 98 11.28 7.60 3.55
N VAL A 99 11.13 8.48 4.55
CA VAL A 99 11.52 8.17 5.94
C VAL A 99 10.60 7.10 6.55
N ARG A 100 9.29 7.13 6.26
CA ARG A 100 8.33 6.11 6.74
C ARG A 100 8.56 4.74 6.09
N THR A 101 8.89 4.69 4.81
CA THR A 101 9.22 3.45 4.10
C THR A 101 10.49 2.79 4.67
N ASN A 102 11.39 3.55 5.30
CA ASN A 102 12.59 3.03 5.95
C ASN A 102 12.38 2.59 7.41
N VAL A 103 11.17 2.69 7.98
CA VAL A 103 10.92 2.43 9.41
C VAL A 103 9.83 1.39 9.66
N LEU A 104 9.08 0.96 8.65
CA LEU A 104 8.11 -0.13 8.76
C LEU A 104 8.40 -1.19 7.70
N PRO A 105 8.25 -2.50 8.01
CA PRO A 105 8.14 -3.50 6.96
C PRO A 105 7.05 -3.05 5.98
N THR A 106 7.36 -3.04 4.68
CA THR A 106 6.34 -2.81 3.65
C THR A 106 5.26 -3.87 3.84
N PRO A 107 3.97 -3.51 3.99
CA PRO A 107 2.93 -4.53 3.98
C PRO A 107 3.04 -5.30 2.66
N PRO A 108 2.96 -6.64 2.66
CA PRO A 108 3.09 -7.42 1.43
C PRO A 108 2.12 -6.86 0.39
N THR A 109 2.66 -6.42 -0.76
CA THR A 109 1.90 -5.72 -1.80
C THR A 109 0.80 -6.59 -2.43
N GLU A 110 0.83 -7.89 -2.16
CA GLU A 110 -0.09 -8.90 -2.68
C GLU A 110 -0.68 -9.76 -1.55
N SER A 111 -1.27 -9.14 -0.54
CA SER A 111 -2.06 -9.84 0.48
C SER A 111 -3.55 -9.52 0.42
N SER A 112 -4.39 -10.51 0.67
CA SER A 112 -5.84 -10.41 0.75
C SER A 112 -6.35 -11.10 2.00
N PHE A 113 -7.39 -10.54 2.63
CA PHE A 113 -7.99 -11.12 3.83
C PHE A 113 -9.48 -11.36 3.60
N TRP A 114 -9.90 -12.62 3.76
CA TRP A 114 -11.29 -13.04 3.63
C TRP A 114 -11.86 -13.33 5.00
N LEU A 115 -12.90 -12.59 5.38
CA LEU A 115 -13.62 -12.81 6.63
C LEU A 115 -14.60 -13.96 6.48
N GLY A 116 -14.60 -14.87 7.44
CA GLY A 116 -15.61 -15.93 7.51
C GLY A 116 -15.21 -17.06 8.45
N SER A 117 -16.23 -17.80 8.87
CA SER A 117 -16.10 -18.94 9.77
C SER A 117 -15.70 -20.20 9.01
N LEU A 118 -15.15 -21.16 9.75
CA LEU A 118 -14.83 -22.49 9.29
C LEU A 118 -16.08 -23.21 8.77
N GLY A 119 -16.02 -23.80 7.58
CA GLY A 119 -17.12 -24.49 6.93
C GLY A 119 -18.23 -23.59 6.37
N SER A 120 -18.10 -22.26 6.47
CA SER A 120 -19.05 -21.33 5.87
C SER A 120 -19.05 -21.42 4.34
N GLU A 121 -20.18 -21.12 3.70
CA GLU A 121 -20.32 -21.21 2.25
C GLU A 121 -19.38 -20.25 1.52
N GLU A 122 -19.18 -19.06 2.08
CA GLU A 122 -18.24 -18.07 1.57
C GLU A 122 -16.80 -18.59 1.58
N MET A 123 -16.41 -19.27 2.67
CA MET A 123 -15.04 -19.77 2.81
C MET A 123 -14.79 -21.05 2.02
N ARG A 124 -15.79 -21.93 1.90
CA ARG A 124 -15.77 -23.06 0.96
C ARG A 124 -15.55 -22.57 -0.47
N SER A 125 -16.30 -21.55 -0.89
CA SER A 125 -16.18 -20.97 -2.23
C SER A 125 -14.79 -20.37 -2.45
N ALA A 126 -14.25 -19.68 -1.46
CA ALA A 126 -12.91 -19.10 -1.51
C ALA A 126 -11.82 -20.18 -1.58
N LEU A 127 -11.92 -21.22 -0.75
CA LEU A 127 -10.97 -22.34 -0.75
C LEU A 127 -10.99 -23.09 -2.08
N GLN A 128 -12.18 -23.35 -2.63
CA GLN A 128 -12.31 -24.01 -3.92
C GLN A 128 -11.66 -23.18 -5.04
N GLU A 129 -11.89 -21.87 -5.06
CA GLU A 129 -11.28 -21.00 -6.07
C GLU A 129 -9.77 -20.89 -5.89
N HIS A 130 -9.28 -20.86 -4.65
CA HIS A 130 -7.86 -20.90 -4.35
C HIS A 130 -7.22 -22.20 -4.85
N MET A 131 -7.84 -23.36 -4.60
CA MET A 131 -7.34 -24.65 -5.10
C MET A 131 -7.38 -24.78 -6.63
N ARG A 132 -8.31 -24.12 -7.31
CA ARG A 132 -8.32 -24.06 -8.78
C ARG A 132 -7.11 -23.36 -9.38
N THR A 133 -6.39 -22.55 -8.59
CA THR A 133 -5.16 -21.90 -9.05
C THR A 133 -3.93 -22.80 -8.96
N ALA A 134 -4.04 -23.97 -8.29
CA ALA A 134 -2.95 -24.91 -8.13
C ALA A 134 -2.71 -25.72 -9.41
N GLU A 135 -1.47 -25.71 -9.91
CA GLU A 135 -1.06 -26.39 -11.14
C GLU A 135 -0.13 -27.59 -10.87
N GLU A 136 0.77 -27.51 -9.89
CA GLU A 136 1.81 -28.50 -9.65
C GLU A 136 1.68 -29.19 -8.29
N PHE A 137 1.60 -28.42 -7.21
CA PHE A 137 1.54 -28.98 -5.86
C PHE A 137 0.83 -28.08 -4.83
N VAL A 138 0.31 -28.74 -3.79
CA VAL A 138 -0.21 -28.09 -2.59
C VAL A 138 0.37 -28.74 -1.35
N HIS A 139 0.95 -27.91 -0.49
CA HIS A 139 1.48 -28.30 0.80
C HIS A 139 0.66 -27.64 1.90
N GLY A 140 -0.08 -28.42 2.67
CA GLY A 140 -1.00 -27.93 3.69
C GLY A 140 -0.64 -28.39 5.10
N ILE A 141 -0.82 -27.53 6.08
CA ILE A 141 -0.74 -27.83 7.50
C ILE A 141 -2.10 -27.56 8.13
N VAL A 142 -2.66 -28.58 8.79
CA VAL A 142 -3.98 -28.57 9.42
C VAL A 142 -3.83 -28.82 10.92
N GLY A 143 -4.04 -27.78 11.73
CA GLY A 143 -3.94 -27.79 13.18
C GLY A 143 -5.03 -26.94 13.82
N THR A 144 -4.66 -25.85 14.51
CA THR A 144 -5.65 -24.89 15.03
C THR A 144 -6.25 -24.06 13.87
N PRO A 145 -7.59 -23.86 13.78
CA PRO A 145 -8.63 -24.26 14.74
C PRO A 145 -9.28 -25.63 14.49
N TYR A 146 -8.92 -26.32 13.41
CA TYR A 146 -9.49 -27.62 13.00
C TYR A 146 -9.46 -28.68 14.10
N GLU A 147 -8.43 -28.68 14.96
CA GLU A 147 -8.32 -29.64 16.08
C GLU A 147 -9.46 -29.57 17.10
N ASN A 148 -10.20 -28.46 17.15
CA ASN A 148 -11.34 -28.28 18.05
C ASN A 148 -12.68 -28.34 17.31
N ALA A 149 -12.67 -28.38 15.98
CA ALA A 149 -13.87 -28.44 15.16
C ALA A 149 -14.39 -29.88 15.02
N THR A 150 -15.66 -30.03 14.62
CA THR A 150 -16.23 -31.37 14.37
C THR A 150 -15.82 -31.90 13.01
N TRP A 151 -15.89 -33.23 12.84
CA TRP A 151 -15.63 -33.85 11.55
C TRP A 151 -16.54 -33.31 10.45
N GLU A 152 -17.81 -33.02 10.72
CA GLU A 152 -18.73 -32.48 9.71
C GLU A 152 -18.23 -31.14 9.15
N THR A 153 -17.68 -30.29 10.01
CA THR A 153 -17.07 -29.02 9.60
C THR A 153 -15.77 -29.24 8.82
N LEU A 154 -14.89 -30.14 9.28
CA LEU A 154 -13.67 -30.50 8.56
C LEU A 154 -13.97 -31.09 7.18
N GLN A 155 -14.91 -32.03 7.11
CA GLN A 155 -15.34 -32.68 5.88
C GLN A 155 -15.81 -31.65 4.86
N THR A 156 -16.56 -30.65 5.31
CA THR A 156 -17.03 -29.55 4.48
C THR A 156 -15.88 -28.77 3.83
N GLU A 157 -14.77 -28.56 4.54
CA GLU A 157 -13.56 -27.91 4.02
C GLU A 157 -12.76 -28.86 3.11
N CYS A 158 -12.61 -30.14 3.49
CA CYS A 158 -11.97 -31.17 2.67
C CYS A 158 -12.66 -31.33 1.31
N ASP A 159 -13.99 -31.39 1.29
CA ASP A 159 -14.78 -31.50 0.07
C ASP A 159 -14.52 -30.28 -0.83
N ALA A 160 -14.55 -29.07 -0.28
CA ALA A 160 -14.29 -27.85 -1.05
C ALA A 160 -12.85 -27.80 -1.61
N PHE A 161 -11.87 -28.27 -0.83
CA PHE A 161 -10.48 -28.40 -1.25
C PHE A 161 -10.35 -29.34 -2.46
N PHE A 162 -10.85 -30.57 -2.35
CA PHE A 162 -10.70 -31.58 -3.40
C PHE A 162 -11.59 -31.32 -4.62
N GLU A 163 -12.74 -30.65 -4.46
CA GLU A 163 -13.54 -30.19 -5.60
C GLU A 163 -12.82 -29.10 -6.44
N GLY A 164 -11.89 -28.36 -5.84
CA GLY A 164 -11.06 -27.36 -6.53
C GLY A 164 -9.77 -27.93 -7.11
N ALA A 165 -9.27 -29.04 -6.55
CA ALA A 165 -7.99 -29.64 -6.93
C ALA A 165 -8.04 -30.35 -8.29
N SER A 166 -6.94 -30.22 -9.05
CA SER A 166 -6.73 -30.96 -10.30
C SER A 166 -6.30 -32.40 -10.04
N ALA A 167 -6.63 -33.31 -10.98
CA ALA A 167 -6.27 -34.73 -10.89
C ALA A 167 -4.76 -35.01 -10.97
N ASP A 168 -4.00 -34.06 -11.53
CA ASP A 168 -2.53 -34.18 -11.70
C ASP A 168 -1.76 -33.54 -10.53
N LEU A 169 -2.47 -33.00 -9.54
CA LEU A 169 -1.88 -32.26 -8.43
C LEU A 169 -1.22 -33.22 -7.41
N THR A 170 -0.04 -32.83 -6.92
CA THR A 170 0.59 -33.49 -5.76
C THR A 170 0.17 -32.77 -4.49
N VAL A 171 -0.45 -33.46 -3.55
CA VAL A 171 -0.95 -32.88 -2.30
C VAL A 171 -0.25 -33.52 -1.11
N GLN A 172 0.38 -32.71 -0.27
CA GLN A 172 1.01 -33.16 0.97
C GLN A 172 0.38 -32.43 2.16
N LEU A 173 -0.25 -33.18 3.07
CA LEU A 173 -0.94 -32.62 4.22
C LEU A 173 -0.28 -33.07 5.52
N LEU A 174 0.10 -32.10 6.36
CA LEU A 174 0.46 -32.32 7.74
C LEU A 174 -0.75 -32.07 8.62
N VAL A 175 -1.12 -33.04 9.44
CA VAL A 175 -2.20 -32.88 10.42
C VAL A 175 -1.64 -33.00 11.83
N SER A 176 -2.19 -32.24 12.78
CA SER A 176 -1.86 -32.46 14.19
C SER A 176 -2.44 -33.81 14.68
N GLU A 177 -1.81 -34.42 15.69
CA GLU A 177 -2.36 -35.63 16.32
C GLU A 177 -3.79 -35.42 16.81
N LYS A 178 -4.13 -34.22 17.30
CA LYS A 178 -5.50 -33.90 17.71
C LYS A 178 -6.46 -33.88 16.53
N VAL A 179 -6.08 -33.28 15.39
CA VAL A 179 -6.89 -33.34 14.17
C VAL A 179 -7.07 -34.80 13.74
N ALA A 180 -6.01 -35.61 13.78
CA ALA A 180 -6.08 -37.02 13.41
C ALA A 180 -7.11 -37.80 14.24
N LEU A 181 -7.31 -37.46 15.52
CA LEU A 181 -8.35 -38.07 16.37
C LEU A 181 -9.79 -37.71 15.99
N THR A 182 -9.98 -36.63 15.21
CA THR A 182 -11.31 -36.21 14.71
C THR A 182 -11.67 -36.87 13.38
N LEU A 183 -10.69 -37.48 12.69
CA LEU A 183 -10.91 -38.09 11.38
C LEU A 183 -11.71 -39.41 11.52
N PRO A 184 -12.58 -39.73 10.56
CA PRO A 184 -13.35 -40.96 10.58
C PRO A 184 -12.47 -42.16 10.24
N GLU A 185 -12.89 -43.36 10.64
CA GLU A 185 -12.22 -44.62 10.26
C GLU A 185 -12.13 -44.81 8.73
N THR A 186 -12.98 -44.13 7.97
CA THR A 186 -12.98 -44.17 6.50
C THR A 186 -12.02 -43.18 5.85
N PHE A 187 -11.26 -42.39 6.62
CA PHE A 187 -10.41 -41.33 6.10
C PHE A 187 -9.37 -41.83 5.10
N ASP A 188 -8.70 -42.95 5.38
CA ASP A 188 -7.71 -43.54 4.47
C ASP A 188 -8.29 -43.81 3.09
N ARG A 189 -9.53 -44.32 3.05
CA ARG A 189 -10.27 -44.55 1.81
C ARG A 189 -10.69 -43.24 1.14
N LEU A 190 -11.10 -42.24 1.91
CA LEU A 190 -11.46 -40.92 1.38
C LEU A 190 -10.27 -40.28 0.66
N ILE A 191 -9.05 -40.46 1.18
CA ILE A 191 -7.82 -39.99 0.55
C ILE A 191 -7.46 -40.83 -0.68
N ALA A 192 -7.54 -42.16 -0.58
CA ALA A 192 -7.26 -43.06 -1.71
C ALA A 192 -8.21 -42.88 -2.90
N ASP A 193 -9.44 -42.43 -2.66
CA ASP A 193 -10.44 -42.17 -3.70
C ASP A 193 -10.25 -40.79 -4.38
N GLN A 194 -9.30 -39.94 -3.93
CA GLN A 194 -9.08 -38.61 -4.52
C GLN A 194 -8.32 -38.66 -5.85
N PRO A 195 -8.65 -37.76 -6.79
CA PRO A 195 -7.89 -37.61 -8.03
C PRO A 195 -6.60 -36.81 -7.71
N GLY A 196 -5.49 -37.50 -7.45
CA GLY A 196 -4.19 -36.88 -7.21
C GLY A 196 -3.24 -37.76 -6.40
N ASP A 197 -1.97 -37.36 -6.31
CA ASP A 197 -1.01 -37.99 -5.40
C ASP A 197 -1.11 -37.31 -4.03
N VAL A 198 -1.95 -37.87 -3.15
CA VAL A 198 -2.22 -37.31 -1.83
C VAL A 198 -1.48 -38.10 -0.76
N ALA A 199 -0.57 -37.42 -0.06
CA ALA A 199 0.14 -37.95 1.10
C ALA A 199 -0.26 -37.20 2.36
N VAL A 200 -0.56 -37.92 3.44
CA VAL A 200 -0.91 -37.32 4.73
C VAL A 200 0.03 -37.83 5.82
N ARG A 201 0.58 -36.90 6.61
CA ARG A 201 1.47 -37.17 7.73
C ARG A 201 1.01 -36.47 9.00
N THR A 202 1.47 -36.96 10.16
CA THR A 202 1.09 -36.46 11.48
C THR A 202 2.26 -35.77 12.18
N LEU A 203 1.92 -34.78 13.01
CA LEU A 203 2.82 -34.13 13.97
C LEU A 203 2.14 -34.02 15.34
N PRO A 204 2.91 -34.05 16.45
CA PRO A 204 2.35 -33.94 17.79
C PRO A 204 1.56 -32.65 18.05
N ASP A 205 2.06 -31.51 17.54
CA ASP A 205 1.43 -30.20 17.74
C ASP A 205 1.66 -29.29 16.52
N VAL A 206 0.64 -28.50 16.20
CA VAL A 206 0.61 -27.57 15.05
C VAL A 206 -0.07 -26.28 15.51
N GLY A 207 0.74 -25.23 15.71
CA GLY A 207 0.25 -23.96 16.24
C GLY A 207 -0.49 -23.07 15.25
N LEU A 208 -0.34 -23.30 13.94
CA LEU A 208 -0.92 -22.49 12.89
C LEU A 208 -1.24 -23.34 11.67
N SER A 209 -2.44 -23.17 11.10
CA SER A 209 -2.83 -23.83 9.86
C SER A 209 -2.55 -22.91 8.69
N PHE A 210 -1.92 -23.44 7.66
CA PHE A 210 -1.59 -22.71 6.44
C PHE A 210 -1.43 -23.68 5.27
N ASP A 211 -1.52 -23.16 4.05
CA ASP A 211 -1.16 -23.89 2.84
C ASP A 211 -0.17 -23.09 2.00
N VAL A 212 0.57 -23.80 1.14
CA VAL A 212 1.39 -23.24 0.07
C VAL A 212 0.94 -23.89 -1.23
N VAL A 213 0.67 -23.05 -2.23
CA VAL A 213 0.24 -23.46 -3.58
C VAL A 213 1.31 -23.05 -4.58
N ASP A 214 1.89 -24.04 -5.26
CA ASP A 214 2.91 -23.90 -6.32
C ASP A 214 4.14 -23.05 -5.96
N GLY A 215 4.35 -22.77 -4.67
CA GLY A 215 5.36 -21.79 -4.21
C GLY A 215 5.07 -20.34 -4.66
N ILE A 216 3.85 -20.05 -5.09
CA ILE A 216 3.43 -18.73 -5.58
C ILE A 216 2.49 -18.03 -4.58
N GLY A 217 1.73 -18.80 -3.81
CA GLY A 217 0.81 -18.27 -2.81
C GLY A 217 0.80 -19.09 -1.54
N THR A 218 0.51 -18.44 -0.42
CA THR A 218 0.21 -19.09 0.85
C THR A 218 -1.05 -18.52 1.45
N THR A 219 -1.88 -19.35 2.08
CA THR A 219 -2.98 -18.88 2.92
C THR A 219 -2.78 -19.32 4.36
N ILE A 220 -3.18 -18.46 5.30
CA ILE A 220 -2.98 -18.64 6.73
C ILE A 220 -4.31 -18.47 7.43
N ASP A 221 -4.70 -19.46 8.22
CA ASP A 221 -5.87 -19.35 9.08
C ASP A 221 -5.62 -18.42 10.24
N ILE A 222 -6.58 -17.52 10.47
CA ILE A 222 -6.57 -16.64 11.65
C ILE A 222 -7.60 -17.18 12.64
N PRO A 223 -7.19 -17.87 13.72
CA PRO A 223 -8.11 -18.43 14.70
C PRO A 223 -8.98 -17.36 15.34
N HIS A 224 -10.24 -17.71 15.65
CA HIS A 224 -11.13 -16.78 16.32
C HIS A 224 -10.63 -16.55 17.76
N PRO A 225 -10.58 -15.29 18.25
CA PRO A 225 -10.02 -14.97 19.57
C PRO A 225 -10.81 -15.51 20.78
N VAL A 226 -11.92 -16.22 20.56
CA VAL A 226 -12.88 -16.64 21.61
C VAL A 226 -13.43 -18.03 21.32
N ALA A 227 -13.88 -18.30 20.08
CA ALA A 227 -14.29 -19.62 19.63
C ALA A 227 -13.06 -20.43 19.20
N ALA A 228 -12.65 -21.42 19.99
CA ALA A 228 -11.42 -22.18 19.71
C ALA A 228 -11.57 -23.17 18.53
N ASP A 229 -12.81 -23.44 18.14
CA ASP A 229 -13.26 -24.32 17.05
C ASP A 229 -13.55 -23.57 15.74
N ASP A 230 -13.21 -22.27 15.68
CA ASP A 230 -13.50 -21.42 14.52
C ASP A 230 -12.32 -20.50 14.17
N ARG A 231 -12.37 -19.91 12.96
CA ARG A 231 -11.50 -18.84 12.46
C ARG A 231 -12.30 -17.56 12.25
N ILE A 232 -11.64 -16.41 12.34
CA ILE A 232 -12.25 -15.13 11.94
C ILE A 232 -12.10 -14.89 10.43
N GLY A 233 -11.15 -15.58 9.80
CA GLY A 233 -10.90 -15.49 8.38
C GLY A 233 -9.57 -16.12 7.97
N VAL A 234 -9.25 -15.92 6.70
CA VAL A 234 -8.04 -16.45 6.04
C VAL A 234 -7.25 -15.29 5.45
N LEU A 235 -5.95 -15.28 5.69
CA LEU A 235 -5.01 -14.34 5.10
C LEU A 235 -4.27 -15.01 3.95
N GLY A 236 -4.51 -14.56 2.71
CA GLY A 236 -3.73 -14.95 1.54
C GLY A 236 -2.58 -13.99 1.29
N ILE A 237 -1.41 -14.52 0.94
CA ILE A 237 -0.18 -13.78 0.67
C ILE A 237 0.47 -14.37 -0.59
N LYS A 238 0.88 -13.51 -1.53
CA LYS A 238 1.64 -13.88 -2.73
C LYS A 238 3.05 -13.28 -2.79
N ASP A 239 3.49 -12.70 -1.67
CA ASP A 239 4.86 -12.22 -1.54
C ASP A 239 5.84 -13.41 -1.52
N SER A 240 6.76 -13.46 -2.47
CA SER A 240 7.64 -14.61 -2.66
C SER A 240 8.54 -14.89 -1.46
N GLU A 241 9.02 -13.86 -0.74
CA GLU A 241 9.88 -14.07 0.43
C GLU A 241 9.11 -14.76 1.56
N ILE A 242 7.84 -14.37 1.74
CA ILE A 242 6.95 -14.98 2.73
C ILE A 242 6.59 -16.41 2.30
N VAL A 243 6.19 -16.61 1.04
CA VAL A 243 5.82 -17.95 0.54
C VAL A 243 6.99 -18.93 0.64
N GLU A 244 8.20 -18.51 0.27
CA GLU A 244 9.42 -19.31 0.44
C GLU A 244 9.71 -19.64 1.91
N GLU A 245 9.39 -18.74 2.84
CA GLU A 245 9.53 -19.00 4.28
C GLU A 245 8.55 -20.07 4.77
N PHE A 246 7.27 -19.99 4.40
CA PHE A 246 6.27 -20.99 4.76
C PHE A 246 6.57 -22.35 4.14
N GLU A 247 6.96 -22.40 2.86
CA GLU A 247 7.36 -23.63 2.18
C GLU A 247 8.57 -24.28 2.88
N ARG A 248 9.58 -23.50 3.24
CA ARG A 248 10.75 -24.00 3.97
C ARG A 248 10.37 -24.60 5.32
N HIS A 249 9.44 -23.98 6.06
CA HIS A 249 8.94 -24.51 7.32
C HIS A 249 8.15 -25.81 7.11
N PHE A 250 7.29 -25.85 6.09
CA PHE A 250 6.57 -27.07 5.72
C PHE A 250 7.53 -28.23 5.46
N GLN A 251 8.53 -28.05 4.58
CA GLN A 251 9.48 -29.11 4.22
C GLN A 251 10.28 -29.62 5.43
N GLN A 252 10.66 -28.73 6.35
CA GLN A 252 11.35 -29.12 7.58
C GLN A 252 10.47 -30.01 8.47
N LEU A 253 9.20 -29.63 8.63
CA LEU A 253 8.22 -30.40 9.41
C LEU A 253 7.90 -31.73 8.73
N TRP A 254 7.70 -31.72 7.41
CA TRP A 254 7.38 -32.89 6.60
C TRP A 254 8.43 -33.99 6.73
N ALA A 255 9.71 -33.64 6.71
CA ALA A 255 10.82 -34.59 6.81
C ALA A 255 10.85 -35.37 8.14
N GLY A 256 10.34 -34.77 9.23
CA GLY A 256 10.27 -35.40 10.56
C GLY A 256 8.92 -36.03 10.89
N ALA A 257 7.90 -35.84 10.06
CA ALA A 257 6.54 -36.28 10.32
C ALA A 257 6.34 -37.78 10.00
N ALA A 258 5.43 -38.42 10.74
CA ALA A 258 5.08 -39.83 10.54
C ALA A 258 3.93 -39.96 9.54
N PRO A 259 3.92 -40.95 8.62
CA PRO A 259 2.76 -41.25 7.78
C PRO A 259 1.50 -41.49 8.61
N LEU A 260 0.39 -40.84 8.25
CA LEU A 260 -0.92 -41.09 8.86
C LEU A 260 -1.64 -42.25 8.17
N VAL A 261 -1.56 -42.25 6.84
CA VAL A 261 -2.17 -43.22 5.94
C VAL A 261 -1.02 -44.05 5.35
N GLU A 262 -1.17 -45.38 5.32
CA GLU A 262 -0.20 -46.32 4.73
C GLU A 262 -0.33 -46.45 3.21
#